data_AF-T1I6B3-F1
#
_entry.id   AF-T1I6B3-F1
#
_cell.length_a   1.000
_cell.length_b   1.000
_cell.length_c   1.000
_cell.angle_alpha   90.00
_cell.angle_beta   90.00
_cell.angle_gamma   90.00
#
_symmetry.space_group_name_H-M   'P 1'
#
loop_
_entity.id
_entity.type
_entity.pdbx_description
1 polymer ?
#
loop_
_entity_poly.entity_id
_entity_poly.type
_entity_poly.pdbx_seq_one_letter_code
_entity_poly.pdbx_strand_id
1 'polypeptide(L)'
;MQTPEDFGGLTGVLNTGMVIVACLYTAVGFFGYLRYGDHMIPGSITFNIPLNELLGQSVRLMMALAIFLSYGLQFYVPMGIIWPPIKHKFSEDRQKIAELIIRTLLVMFTFLLAVLVPNLSSVISLVGALSSSTLALIFPPLIEAITFWDRGLSTVDDLSLLLN
;
A
#
# COMPACT_ATOMS: atom_id res chain seq x y z
N MET A 1 12.77 12.05 -12.36
CA MET A 1 14.00 12.32 -11.59
C MET A 1 15.03 12.81 -12.58
N GLN A 2 15.68 13.95 -12.30
CA GLN A 2 16.69 14.52 -13.22
C GLN A 2 18.02 13.76 -13.16
N THR A 3 18.35 13.13 -12.02
CA THR A 3 19.50 12.24 -11.83
C THR A 3 19.05 10.89 -11.26
N PRO A 4 18.96 9.82 -12.08
CA PRO A 4 18.50 8.51 -11.62
C PRO A 4 19.54 7.74 -10.77
N GLU A 5 20.82 8.07 -10.90
CA GLU A 5 21.92 7.41 -10.18
C GLU A 5 21.89 7.69 -8.66
N ASP A 6 21.35 8.84 -8.24
CA ASP A 6 21.23 9.24 -6.82
C ASP A 6 20.05 8.56 -6.10
N PHE A 7 19.28 7.69 -6.78
CA PHE A 7 18.09 7.08 -6.18
C PHE A 7 18.42 5.99 -5.15
N GLY A 8 19.43 5.16 -5.45
CA GLY A 8 19.74 3.93 -4.70
C GLY A 8 20.93 3.99 -3.74
N GLY A 9 21.66 5.11 -3.66
CA GLY A 9 22.82 5.24 -2.77
C GLY A 9 22.46 5.15 -1.27
N LEU A 10 23.47 5.03 -0.40
CA LEU A 10 23.28 5.00 1.06
C LEU A 10 22.54 6.23 1.61
N THR A 11 22.76 7.40 1.01
CA THR A 11 21.99 8.63 1.28
C THR A 11 21.05 8.99 0.14
N GLY A 12 20.71 8.01 -0.71
CA GLY A 12 19.81 8.19 -1.84
C GLY A 12 18.40 8.53 -1.39
N VAL A 13 17.61 9.08 -2.32
CA VAL A 13 16.23 9.54 -2.03
C VAL A 13 15.37 8.40 -1.48
N LEU A 14 15.55 7.18 -1.99
CA LEU A 14 14.81 6.01 -1.52
C LEU A 14 15.14 5.67 -0.06
N ASN A 15 16.43 5.50 0.26
CA ASN A 15 16.83 5.12 1.62
C ASN A 15 16.46 6.20 2.63
N THR A 16 16.73 7.47 2.32
CA THR A 16 16.39 8.59 3.18
C THR A 16 14.89 8.67 3.43
N GLY A 17 14.08 8.50 2.38
CA GLY A 17 12.61 8.45 2.50
C GLY A 17 12.14 7.30 3.38
N MET A 18 12.69 6.10 3.21
CA MET A 18 12.33 4.93 4.02
C MET A 18 12.71 5.12 5.50
N VAL A 19 13.87 5.71 5.79
CA VAL A 19 14.29 6.03 7.17
C VAL A 19 13.32 7.03 7.81
N ILE A 20 12.94 8.09 7.10
CA ILE A 20 11.99 9.08 7.61
C ILE A 20 10.64 8.43 7.93
N VAL A 21 10.10 7.64 7.00
CA VAL A 21 8.82 6.94 7.20
C VAL A 21 8.89 5.98 8.38
N ALA A 22 9.97 5.21 8.50
CA ALA A 22 10.18 4.31 9.63
C ALA A 22 10.21 5.07 10.96
N CYS A 23 10.99 6.15 11.07
CA CYS A 23 11.05 6.98 12.26
C CYS A 23 9.68 7.56 12.65
N LEU A 24 8.91 8.06 11.67
CA LEU A 24 7.57 8.60 11.92
C LEU A 24 6.60 7.53 12.41
N TYR A 25 6.58 6.36 11.78
CA TYR A 25 5.70 5.27 12.18
C TYR A 25 6.07 4.70 13.56
N THR A 26 7.37 4.55 13.84
CA THR A 26 7.85 4.14 15.16
C THR A 26 7.49 5.16 16.23
N ALA A 27 7.64 6.46 15.98
CA ALA A 27 7.27 7.50 16.94
C ALA A 27 5.76 7.49 17.24
N VAL A 28 4.91 7.41 16.20
CA VAL A 28 3.44 7.33 16.38
C VAL A 28 3.05 6.07 17.15
N GLY A 29 3.66 4.93 16.84
CA GLY A 29 3.42 3.67 17.57
C GLY A 29 3.86 3.75 19.04
N PHE A 30 5.05 4.28 19.30
CA PHE A 30 5.62 4.41 20.64
C PHE A 30 4.82 5.36 21.53
N PHE A 31 4.57 6.59 21.08
CA PHE A 31 3.78 7.56 21.86
C PHE A 31 2.31 7.14 21.96
N GLY A 32 1.76 6.49 20.94
CA GLY A 32 0.42 5.89 20.99
C GLY A 32 0.30 4.85 22.10
N TYR A 33 1.28 3.94 22.20
CA TYR A 33 1.33 2.94 23.27
C TYR A 33 1.48 3.58 24.65
N LEU A 34 2.36 4.57 24.83
CA LEU A 34 2.52 5.27 26.10
C LEU A 34 1.25 6.00 26.58
N ARG A 35 0.43 6.51 25.64
CA ARG A 35 -0.80 7.25 25.97
C ARG A 35 -1.96 6.32 26.34
N TYR A 36 -2.16 5.24 25.61
CA TYR A 36 -3.34 4.37 25.77
C TYR A 36 -3.05 3.08 26.55
N GLY A 37 -1.79 2.64 26.59
CA GLY A 37 -1.34 1.44 27.32
C GLY A 37 -2.21 0.21 27.04
N ASP A 38 -2.45 -0.57 28.08
CA ASP A 38 -3.28 -1.78 28.03
C ASP A 38 -4.79 -1.49 27.96
N HIS A 39 -5.20 -0.22 28.07
CA HIS A 39 -6.59 0.22 27.95
C HIS A 39 -7.03 0.49 26.50
N MET A 40 -6.12 0.28 25.54
CA MET A 40 -6.40 0.53 24.13
C MET A 40 -7.45 -0.45 23.58
N ILE A 41 -8.51 0.09 22.98
CA ILE A 41 -9.47 -0.69 22.20
C ILE A 41 -8.77 -1.20 20.94
N PRO A 42 -8.77 -2.52 20.69
CA PRO A 42 -8.10 -3.11 19.52
C PRO A 42 -8.74 -2.62 18.21
N GLY A 43 -7.88 -2.27 17.23
CA GLY A 43 -8.32 -1.86 15.90
C GLY A 43 -7.46 -0.74 15.29
N SER A 44 -7.47 0.44 15.90
CA SER A 44 -6.61 1.55 15.48
C SER A 44 -6.42 2.59 16.58
N ILE A 45 -5.32 3.33 16.54
CA ILE A 45 -5.05 4.45 17.48
C ILE A 45 -6.14 5.53 17.33
N THR A 46 -6.60 5.79 16.10
CA THR A 46 -7.63 6.79 15.81
C THR A 46 -8.96 6.53 16.52
N PHE A 47 -9.30 5.26 16.78
CA PHE A 47 -10.53 4.91 17.48
C PHE A 47 -10.49 5.30 18.97
N ASN A 48 -9.30 5.36 19.56
CA ASN A 48 -9.09 5.62 20.98
C ASN A 48 -8.95 7.11 21.31
N ILE A 49 -8.97 8.00 20.31
CA ILE A 49 -8.81 9.44 20.52
C ILE A 49 -10.02 10.01 21.28
N PRO A 50 -9.80 10.69 22.43
CA PRO A 50 -10.89 11.26 23.24
C PRO A 50 -11.69 12.31 22.45
N LEU A 51 -13.02 12.17 22.49
CA LEU A 51 -13.97 13.06 21.78
C LEU A 51 -14.32 14.33 22.54
N ASN A 52 -14.02 14.36 23.83
CA ASN A 52 -14.30 15.49 24.72
C ASN A 52 -13.27 16.61 24.61
N GLU A 53 -12.14 16.38 23.95
CA GLU A 53 -11.07 17.35 23.75
C GLU A 53 -11.10 17.94 22.33
N LEU A 54 -11.03 19.27 22.22
CA LEU A 54 -11.02 19.97 20.92
C LEU A 54 -9.91 19.48 19.97
N LEU A 55 -8.75 19.13 20.53
CA LEU A 55 -7.60 18.63 19.77
C LEU A 55 -7.82 17.19 19.26
N GLY A 56 -8.50 16.34 20.03
CA GLY A 56 -8.86 15.00 19.58
C GLY A 56 -9.88 15.04 18.44
N GLN A 57 -10.86 15.92 18.55
CA GLN A 57 -11.87 16.12 17.51
C GLN A 57 -11.27 16.66 16.21
N SER A 58 -10.33 17.62 16.28
CA SER A 58 -9.68 18.17 15.08
C SER A 58 -8.85 17.12 14.34
N VAL A 59 -8.07 16.29 15.04
CA VAL A 59 -7.29 15.19 14.44
C VAL A 59 -8.23 14.19 13.76
N ARG A 60 -9.33 13.82 14.40
CA ARG A 60 -10.30 12.88 13.82
C ARG A 60 -10.95 13.45 12.56
N LEU A 61 -11.28 14.74 12.54
CA LEU A 61 -11.81 15.42 11.36
C LEU A 61 -10.78 15.44 10.21
N MET A 62 -9.53 15.81 10.52
CA MET A 62 -8.44 15.80 9.54
C MET A 62 -8.22 14.40 8.95
N MET A 63 -8.24 13.35 9.79
CA MET A 63 -8.12 11.97 9.34
C MET A 63 -9.30 11.56 8.45
N ALA A 64 -10.54 11.92 8.81
CA ALA A 64 -11.72 11.63 7.99
C ALA A 64 -11.63 12.31 6.61
N LEU A 65 -11.22 13.58 6.57
CA LEU A 65 -11.00 14.32 5.33
C LEU A 65 -9.87 13.70 4.49
N ALA A 66 -8.75 13.33 5.13
CA ALA A 66 -7.63 12.70 4.45
C ALA A 66 -8.03 11.35 3.81
N ILE A 67 -8.77 10.51 4.54
CA ILE A 67 -9.27 9.22 4.03
C ILE A 67 -10.25 9.43 2.88
N PHE A 68 -11.20 10.37 3.03
CA PHE A 68 -12.19 10.69 1.99
C PHE A 68 -11.52 11.12 0.68
N LEU A 69 -10.55 12.03 0.75
CA LEU A 69 -9.80 12.50 -0.41
C LEU A 69 -8.91 11.39 -1.01
N SER A 70 -8.26 10.59 -0.16
CA SER A 70 -7.35 9.52 -0.60
C SER A 70 -8.08 8.36 -1.27
N TYR A 71 -9.30 8.03 -0.85
CA TYR A 71 -10.08 6.92 -1.41
C TYR A 71 -10.31 7.09 -2.92
N GLY A 72 -10.66 8.30 -3.36
CA GLY A 72 -10.85 8.59 -4.79
C GLY A 72 -9.58 8.40 -5.62
N LEU A 73 -8.43 8.83 -5.08
CA LEU A 73 -7.13 8.69 -5.73
C LEU A 73 -6.67 7.24 -5.78
N GLN A 74 -6.84 6.49 -4.68
CA GLN A 74 -6.48 5.07 -4.63
C GLN A 74 -7.32 4.23 -5.59
N PHE A 75 -8.59 4.57 -5.78
CA PHE A 75 -9.49 3.85 -6.68
C PHE A 75 -9.16 4.06 -8.17
N TYR A 76 -8.42 5.12 -8.52
CA TYR A 76 -7.98 5.38 -9.89
C TYR A 76 -7.11 4.24 -10.44
N VAL A 77 -6.20 3.70 -9.61
CA VAL A 77 -5.24 2.69 -10.05
C VAL A 77 -5.93 1.35 -10.40
N PRO A 78 -6.77 0.74 -9.53
CA PRO A 78 -7.50 -0.47 -9.89
C PRO A 78 -8.38 -0.29 -11.12
N MET A 79 -9.05 0.86 -11.24
CA MET A 79 -9.91 1.12 -12.40
C MET A 79 -9.10 1.20 -13.70
N GLY A 80 -7.92 1.84 -13.66
CA GLY A 80 -7.00 1.90 -14.79
C GLY A 80 -6.46 0.53 -15.22
N ILE A 81 -6.38 -0.44 -14.31
CA ILE A 81 -5.94 -1.81 -14.60
C ILE A 81 -7.10 -2.68 -15.10
N ILE A 82 -8.27 -2.59 -14.46
CA ILE A 82 -9.43 -3.47 -14.73
C ILE A 82 -10.18 -3.06 -16.00
N TRP A 83 -10.28 -1.76 -16.28
CA TRP A 83 -11.12 -1.25 -17.37
C TRP A 83 -10.62 -1.61 -18.79
N PRO A 84 -9.33 -1.45 -19.15
CA PRO A 84 -8.86 -1.71 -20.51
C PRO A 84 -9.19 -3.11 -21.06
N PRO A 85 -8.94 -4.23 -20.35
CA PRO A 85 -9.24 -5.56 -20.88
C PRO A 85 -10.76 -5.82 -21.02
N ILE A 86 -11.58 -5.10 -20.25
CA ILE A 86 -13.03 -5.27 -20.25
C ILE A 86 -13.69 -4.37 -21.32
N LYS A 87 -13.15 -3.18 -21.57
CA LYS A 87 -13.66 -2.20 -22.54
C LYS A 87 -13.87 -2.80 -23.93
N HIS A 88 -12.94 -3.65 -24.38
CA HIS A 88 -13.01 -4.30 -25.70
C HIS A 88 -14.21 -5.25 -25.88
N LYS A 89 -14.87 -5.66 -24.79
CA LYS A 89 -16.05 -6.54 -24.82
C LYS A 89 -17.37 -5.79 -24.95
N PHE A 90 -17.37 -4.46 -24.86
CA PHE A 90 -18.58 -3.63 -24.88
C PHE A 90 -18.61 -2.68 -26.08
N SER A 91 -19.79 -2.53 -26.69
CA SER A 91 -20.04 -1.53 -27.72
C SER A 91 -19.86 -0.11 -27.18
N GLU A 92 -19.44 0.83 -28.02
CA GLU A 92 -19.11 2.21 -27.61
C GLU A 92 -20.24 2.90 -26.84
N ASP A 93 -21.49 2.67 -27.24
CA ASP A 93 -22.68 3.21 -26.57
C ASP A 93 -22.88 2.68 -25.15
N ARG A 94 -22.42 1.45 -24.87
CA ARG A 94 -22.56 0.79 -23.57
C ARG A 94 -21.33 0.90 -22.70
N GLN A 95 -20.20 1.37 -23.23
CA GLN A 95 -18.95 1.48 -22.47
C GLN A 95 -19.09 2.39 -21.24
N LYS A 96 -19.74 3.55 -21.36
CA LYS A 96 -19.95 4.46 -20.21
C LYS A 96 -20.80 3.81 -19.10
N ILE A 97 -21.82 3.06 -19.47
CA ILE A 97 -22.70 2.35 -18.53
C ILE A 97 -21.94 1.18 -17.89
N ALA A 98 -21.20 0.41 -18.68
CA ALA A 98 -20.39 -0.70 -18.19
C ALA A 98 -19.29 -0.22 -17.23
N GLU A 99 -18.64 0.91 -17.54
CA GLU A 99 -17.64 1.55 -16.69
C GLU A 99 -18.24 1.93 -15.33
N LEU A 100 -19.42 2.57 -15.34
CA LEU A 100 -20.13 2.95 -14.13
C LEU A 100 -20.56 1.73 -13.30
N ILE A 101 -21.03 0.66 -13.95
CA ILE A 101 -21.40 -0.59 -13.28
C ILE A 101 -20.18 -1.20 -12.61
N ILE A 102 -19.05 -1.33 -13.30
CA ILE A 102 -17.82 -1.91 -12.74
C ILE A 102 -17.32 -1.09 -11.55
N ARG A 103 -17.32 0.25 -11.70
CA ARG A 103 -16.96 1.15 -10.61
C ARG A 103 -17.86 0.97 -9.40
N THR A 104 -19.18 0.88 -9.61
CA THR A 104 -20.16 0.65 -8.55
C THR A 104 -19.94 -0.72 -7.90
N LEU A 105 -19.71 -1.78 -8.67
CA LEU A 105 -19.45 -3.12 -8.15
C LEU A 105 -18.19 -3.19 -7.28
N LEU A 106 -17.11 -2.53 -7.72
CA LEU A 106 -15.87 -2.46 -6.95
C LEU A 106 -16.04 -1.69 -5.63
N VAL A 107 -16.76 -0.56 -5.65
CA VAL A 107 -17.09 0.17 -4.40
C VAL A 107 -17.95 -0.69 -3.49
N MET A 108 -19.00 -1.33 -4.03
CA MET A 108 -19.86 -2.25 -3.28
C MET A 108 -19.08 -3.43 -2.69
N PHE A 109 -18.10 -3.96 -3.41
CA PHE A 109 -17.21 -4.99 -2.91
C PHE A 109 -16.38 -4.50 -1.72
N THR A 110 -15.77 -3.31 -1.80
CA THR A 110 -15.03 -2.73 -0.66
C THR A 110 -15.94 -2.46 0.53
N PHE A 111 -17.18 -2.03 0.29
CA PHE A 111 -18.17 -1.82 1.34
C PHE A 111 -18.58 -3.14 2.00
N LEU A 112 -18.80 -4.21 1.21
CA LEU A 112 -19.12 -5.53 1.73
C LEU A 112 -18.00 -6.07 2.61
N LEU A 113 -16.73 -5.92 2.20
CA LEU A 113 -15.59 -6.31 3.04
C LEU A 113 -15.55 -5.55 4.37
N ALA A 114 -15.87 -4.25 4.35
CA ALA A 114 -15.94 -3.44 5.57
C ALA A 114 -17.06 -3.88 6.52
N VAL A 115 -18.21 -4.34 6.00
CA VAL A 115 -19.31 -4.88 6.81
C VAL A 115 -18.98 -6.27 7.36
N LEU A 116 -18.33 -7.13 6.57
CA LEU A 116 -18.02 -8.51 6.96
C LEU A 116 -16.90 -8.60 8.01
N VAL A 117 -15.92 -7.69 7.97
CA VAL A 117 -14.78 -7.71 8.90
C VAL A 117 -14.73 -6.40 9.70
N PRO A 118 -15.34 -6.35 10.89
CA PRO A 118 -15.33 -5.15 11.73
C PRO A 118 -13.95 -4.85 12.33
N ASN A 119 -13.02 -5.82 12.31
CA ASN A 119 -11.67 -5.69 12.84
C ASN A 119 -10.68 -5.22 11.77
N LEU A 120 -10.44 -3.90 11.73
CA LEU A 120 -9.53 -3.26 10.77
C LEU A 120 -8.10 -3.85 10.81
N SER A 121 -7.56 -4.12 12.00
CA SER A 121 -6.21 -4.70 12.16
C SER A 121 -6.03 -6.01 11.42
N SER A 122 -7.05 -6.89 11.48
CA SER A 122 -7.00 -8.20 10.81
C SER A 122 -7.00 -8.07 9.30
N VAL A 123 -7.81 -7.15 8.74
CA VAL A 123 -7.84 -6.87 7.29
C VAL A 123 -6.51 -6.28 6.82
N ILE A 124 -5.99 -5.28 7.54
CA ILE A 124 -4.71 -4.64 7.21
C ILE A 124 -3.58 -5.67 7.22
N SER A 125 -3.53 -6.54 8.24
CA SER A 125 -2.52 -7.59 8.34
C SER A 125 -2.65 -8.62 7.21
N LEU A 126 -3.86 -9.09 6.91
CA LEU A 126 -4.10 -10.06 5.84
C LEU A 126 -3.73 -9.50 4.45
N VAL A 127 -4.30 -8.35 4.10
CA VAL A 127 -4.04 -7.70 2.81
C VAL A 127 -2.57 -7.31 2.70
N GLY A 128 -1.98 -6.77 3.77
CA GLY A 128 -0.57 -6.41 3.83
C GLY A 128 0.34 -7.63 3.66
N ALA A 129 0.10 -8.73 4.37
CA ALA A 129 0.90 -9.94 4.26
C ALA A 129 0.80 -10.56 2.86
N LEU A 130 -0.41 -10.68 2.30
CA LEU A 130 -0.62 -11.27 0.97
C LEU A 130 0.00 -10.41 -0.14
N SER A 131 -0.27 -9.09 -0.13
CA SER A 131 0.27 -8.17 -1.14
C SER A 131 1.77 -7.96 -1.00
N SER A 132 2.28 -7.74 0.23
CA SER A 132 3.71 -7.53 0.47
C SER A 132 4.52 -8.77 0.11
N SER A 133 4.10 -9.97 0.54
CA SER A 133 4.83 -11.20 0.18
C SER A 133 4.89 -11.39 -1.33
N THR A 134 3.81 -11.07 -2.04
CA THR A 134 3.77 -11.21 -3.50
C THR A 134 4.60 -10.14 -4.21
N LEU A 135 4.37 -8.85 -3.93
CA LEU A 135 5.01 -7.75 -4.64
C LEU A 135 6.45 -7.49 -4.20
N ALA A 136 6.77 -7.65 -2.92
CA ALA A 136 8.09 -7.34 -2.39
C ALA A 136 9.04 -8.54 -2.41
N LEU A 137 8.53 -9.77 -2.24
CA LEU A 137 9.38 -10.96 -2.12
C LEU A 137 9.31 -11.90 -3.33
N ILE A 138 8.13 -12.13 -3.92
CA ILE A 138 7.97 -13.12 -5.01
C ILE A 138 8.26 -12.50 -6.38
N PHE A 139 7.68 -11.34 -6.70
CA PHE A 139 7.81 -10.74 -8.03
C PHE A 139 9.24 -10.34 -8.40
N PRO A 140 10.07 -9.72 -7.54
CA PRO A 140 11.44 -9.35 -7.93
C PRO A 140 12.30 -10.54 -8.37
N PRO A 141 12.46 -11.63 -7.59
CA PRO A 141 13.26 -12.77 -8.02
C PRO A 141 12.61 -13.55 -9.16
N LEU A 142 11.27 -13.57 -9.28
CA LEU A 142 10.59 -14.20 -10.40
C LEU A 142 10.90 -13.46 -11.72
N ILE A 143 10.82 -12.12 -11.71
CA ILE A 143 11.17 -11.28 -12.87
C ILE A 143 12.65 -11.47 -13.22
N GLU A 144 13.53 -11.48 -12.21
CA GLU A 144 14.96 -11.72 -12.41
C GLU A 144 15.23 -13.10 -13.04
N ALA A 145 14.61 -14.16 -12.51
CA ALA A 145 14.76 -15.52 -13.03
C ALA A 145 14.28 -15.66 -14.47
N ILE A 146 13.15 -15.01 -14.84
CA ILE A 146 12.63 -15.04 -16.21
C ILE A 146 13.50 -14.20 -17.15
N THR A 147 13.98 -13.03 -16.70
CA THR A 147 14.72 -12.08 -17.55
C THR A 147 16.15 -12.52 -17.81
N PHE A 148 16.80 -13.15 -16.82
CA PHE A 148 18.21 -13.58 -16.90
C PHE A 148 18.37 -15.09 -17.12
N TRP A 149 17.29 -15.79 -17.50
CA TRP A 149 17.30 -17.24 -17.77
C TRP A 149 18.41 -17.65 -18.74
N ASP A 150 18.61 -16.87 -19.80
CA ASP A 150 19.61 -17.15 -20.84
C ASP A 150 21.06 -16.86 -20.42
N ARG A 151 21.28 -16.10 -19.33
CA ARG A 151 22.64 -15.74 -18.88
C ARG A 151 23.25 -16.76 -17.91
N GLY A 152 22.50 -17.78 -17.50
CA GLY A 152 22.93 -18.72 -16.48
C GLY A 152 23.05 -18.02 -15.12
N LEU A 153 22.52 -18.64 -14.08
CA LEU A 153 22.78 -18.23 -12.69
C LEU A 153 24.24 -18.59 -12.32
N SER A 154 25.24 -18.04 -13.02
CA SER A 154 26.65 -18.27 -12.74
C SER A 154 27.07 -17.49 -11.50
N THR A 155 26.60 -17.94 -10.33
CA THR A 155 27.12 -17.60 -9.00
C THR A 155 28.56 -18.10 -8.78
N VAL A 156 29.36 -18.26 -9.84
CA VAL A 156 30.73 -18.80 -9.79
C VAL A 156 31.75 -17.83 -10.40
N ASP A 157 31.34 -16.88 -11.27
CA ASP A 157 32.31 -15.98 -11.91
C ASP A 157 32.77 -14.84 -10.97
N ASP A 158 31.89 -14.33 -10.10
CA ASP A 158 32.25 -13.25 -9.16
C ASP A 158 33.25 -13.70 -8.08
N LEU A 159 33.34 -15.00 -7.77
CA LEU A 159 34.34 -15.50 -6.81
C LEU A 159 35.74 -15.62 -7.44
N SER A 160 35.83 -15.74 -8.77
CA SER A 160 37.10 -15.80 -9.50
C SER A 160 37.70 -14.41 -9.76
N LEU A 161 36.87 -13.36 -9.80
CA LEU A 161 37.27 -11.95 -9.87
C LEU A 161 37.71 -11.36 -8.52
N LEU A 162 37.33 -11.98 -7.40
CA LEU A 162 37.79 -11.59 -6.06
C LEU A 162 39.07 -12.31 -5.60
N LEU A 163 39.58 -13.27 -6.40
CA LEU A 163 40.77 -14.07 -6.08
C LEU A 163 41.94 -13.86 -7.05
N ASN A 164 41.92 -12.80 -7.88
CA ASN A 164 43.04 -12.42 -8.76
C ASN A 164 43.34 -10.92 -8.71
#